data_AF-A0A961EI58-F1
#
_entry.id   AF-A0A961EI58-F1
#
_cell.length_a   1.000
_cell.length_b   1.000
_cell.length_c   1.000
_cell.angle_alpha   90.00
_cell.angle_beta   90.00
_cell.angle_gamma   90.00
#
_symmetry.space_group_name_H-M   'P 1'
#
loop_
_entity.id
_entity.type
_entity.pdbx_description
1 polymer ?
#
loop_
_entity_poly.entity_id
_entity_poly.type
_entity_poly.pdbx_seq_one_letter_code
_entity_poly.pdbx_strand_id
1 'polypeptide(L)'
;MPVKRLAATAIAAATTLAIGPGLLSAPAAASTVSPVFERYIGGPGHAGLYAWGMATLRDGTILVGDYWNYRVLRFNADGTPVGTGVFIKNNGNGATQYYAPYG
;
A
#
# COMPACT_ATOMS: atom_id res chain seq x y z
N MET A 1 34.25 -72.99 -45.47
CA MET A 1 35.25 -72.84 -44.38
C MET A 1 35.70 -71.38 -44.37
N PRO A 2 35.98 -70.69 -43.23
CA PRO A 2 35.67 -71.01 -41.84
C PRO A 2 35.26 -69.78 -40.93
N VAL A 3 34.82 -70.12 -39.69
CA VAL A 3 34.80 -69.45 -38.35
C VAL A 3 34.09 -68.11 -38.00
N LYS A 4 33.27 -68.24 -36.94
CA LYS A 4 32.70 -67.27 -35.97
C LYS A 4 33.69 -66.24 -35.39
N ARG A 5 33.20 -65.06 -34.95
CA ARG A 5 33.49 -64.43 -33.62
C ARG A 5 32.34 -63.55 -33.10
N LEU A 6 32.08 -63.67 -31.79
CA LEU A 6 31.17 -62.87 -30.95
C LEU A 6 31.66 -61.42 -30.75
N ALA A 7 30.73 -60.48 -30.56
CA ALA A 7 30.85 -59.27 -29.71
C ALA A 7 29.42 -58.88 -29.31
N ALA A 8 28.93 -58.98 -28.07
CA ALA A 8 29.35 -58.41 -26.78
C ALA A 8 29.15 -56.88 -26.68
N THR A 9 28.09 -56.49 -25.93
CA THR A 9 27.98 -55.29 -25.06
C THR A 9 27.81 -53.95 -25.82
N ALA A 10 27.01 -52.96 -25.42
CA ALA A 10 26.79 -52.48 -24.06
C ALA A 10 25.46 -51.72 -23.88
N ILE A 11 25.10 -51.64 -22.61
CA ILE A 11 23.90 -51.08 -22.00
C ILE A 11 23.92 -49.54 -22.00
N ALA A 12 22.72 -49.00 -22.18
CA ALA A 12 22.13 -47.71 -21.82
C ALA A 12 22.93 -46.65 -21.06
N ALA A 13 22.63 -45.38 -21.37
CA ALA A 13 22.17 -44.42 -20.36
C ALA A 13 21.37 -43.29 -21.03
N ALA A 14 20.04 -43.41 -21.05
CA ALA A 14 19.18 -42.26 -21.25
C ALA A 14 19.03 -41.58 -19.89
N THR A 15 19.75 -40.48 -19.67
CA THR A 15 19.55 -39.62 -18.50
C THR A 15 18.20 -38.93 -18.60
N THR A 16 17.19 -39.46 -17.92
CA THR A 16 15.97 -38.73 -17.60
C THR A 16 16.24 -37.81 -16.42
N LEU A 17 16.18 -36.50 -16.68
CA LEU A 17 16.23 -35.49 -15.63
C LEU A 17 14.89 -35.50 -14.87
N ALA A 18 14.88 -36.09 -13.68
CA ALA A 18 13.74 -36.01 -12.77
C ALA A 18 13.67 -34.59 -12.19
N ILE A 19 12.71 -33.79 -12.65
CA ILE A 19 12.34 -32.54 -11.99
C ILE A 19 11.65 -32.95 -10.68
N GLY A 20 12.38 -32.84 -9.56
CA GLY A 20 11.79 -33.07 -8.24
C GLY A 20 10.60 -32.12 -8.00
N PRO A 21 9.69 -32.44 -7.08
CA PRO A 21 8.57 -31.57 -6.75
C PRO A 21 9.08 -30.37 -5.94
N GLY A 22 9.83 -29.49 -6.61
CA GLY A 22 10.00 -28.12 -6.15
C GLY A 22 8.62 -27.49 -6.24
N LEU A 23 7.97 -27.40 -5.08
CA LEU A 23 6.68 -26.74 -4.89
C LEU A 23 6.71 -25.43 -5.69
N LEU A 24 5.98 -25.39 -6.80
CA LEU A 24 5.61 -24.13 -7.42
C LEU A 24 4.82 -23.39 -6.33
N SER A 25 5.48 -22.44 -5.65
CA SER A 25 4.81 -21.58 -4.70
C SER A 25 3.77 -20.81 -5.49
N ALA A 26 2.50 -21.15 -5.30
CA ALA A 26 1.41 -20.41 -5.88
C ALA A 26 1.54 -18.95 -5.39
N PRO A 27 1.37 -17.95 -6.27
CA PRO A 27 1.40 -16.56 -5.83
C PRO A 27 0.39 -16.40 -4.70
N ALA A 28 0.82 -15.77 -3.59
CA ALA A 28 -0.07 -15.51 -2.46
C ALA A 28 -1.31 -14.79 -3.00
N ALA A 29 -2.47 -15.42 -2.84
CA ALA A 29 -3.73 -14.84 -3.28
C ALA A 29 -3.86 -13.44 -2.65
N ALA A 30 -4.09 -12.43 -3.48
CA ALA A 30 -4.30 -11.08 -3.01
C ALA A 30 -5.45 -11.08 -2.00
N SER A 31 -5.22 -10.54 -0.80
CA SER A 31 -6.28 -10.40 0.19
C SER A 31 -7.27 -9.36 -0.30
N THR A 32 -8.50 -9.80 -0.62
CA THR A 32 -9.60 -8.89 -0.90
C THR A 32 -10.02 -8.21 0.39
N VAL A 33 -9.82 -6.89 0.46
CA VAL A 33 -10.42 -6.06 1.50
C VAL A 33 -11.83 -5.70 1.05
N SER A 34 -12.82 -6.08 1.84
CA SER A 34 -14.20 -5.61 1.68
C SER A 34 -14.41 -4.39 2.57
N PRO A 35 -14.24 -3.15 2.06
CA PRO A 35 -14.44 -1.97 2.89
C PRO A 35 -15.89 -1.89 3.34
N VAL A 36 -16.09 -1.77 4.65
CA VAL A 36 -17.36 -1.35 5.22
C VAL A 36 -17.25 0.09 5.65
N PHE A 37 -18.35 0.82 5.58
CA PHE A 37 -18.39 2.17 6.11
C PHE A 37 -18.26 2.12 7.64
N GLU A 38 -17.20 2.73 8.16
CA GLU A 38 -16.95 2.84 9.60
C GLU A 38 -17.51 4.16 10.15
N ARG A 39 -17.08 5.29 9.58
CA ARG A 39 -17.40 6.63 10.07
C ARG A 39 -17.09 7.71 9.04
N TYR A 40 -17.52 8.93 9.36
CA TYR A 40 -17.12 10.15 8.67
C TYR A 40 -16.66 11.19 9.69
N ILE A 41 -15.77 12.08 9.28
CA ILE A 41 -15.33 13.23 10.08
C ILE A 41 -16.09 14.46 9.59
N GLY A 42 -16.82 15.13 10.49
CA GLY A 42 -17.65 16.29 10.17
C GLY A 42 -19.13 16.05 10.48
N GLY A 43 -19.99 16.86 9.89
CA GLY A 43 -21.43 16.85 10.15
C GLY A 43 -22.21 17.57 9.05
N PRO A 44 -23.54 17.37 8.98
CA PRO A 44 -24.39 18.15 8.10
C PRO A 44 -24.37 19.64 8.47
N GLY A 45 -24.54 20.51 7.47
CA GLY A 45 -24.55 21.96 7.64
C GLY A 45 -23.44 22.66 6.85
N HIS A 46 -23.03 23.84 7.31
CA HIS A 46 -21.97 24.60 6.67
C HIS A 46 -20.63 23.85 6.76
N ALA A 47 -19.90 23.79 5.65
CA ALA A 47 -18.61 23.10 5.59
C ALA A 47 -17.58 23.78 6.49
N GLY A 48 -17.20 23.11 7.58
CA GLY A 48 -16.09 23.53 8.44
C GLY A 48 -14.71 23.12 7.92
N LEU A 49 -14.67 22.27 6.90
CA LEU A 49 -13.48 21.67 6.29
C LEU A 49 -13.70 21.52 4.79
N TYR A 50 -12.76 22.03 3.99
CA TYR A 50 -12.67 21.80 2.55
C TYR A 50 -11.52 20.85 2.26
N ALA A 51 -11.75 19.56 2.53
CA ALA A 51 -10.73 18.53 2.42
C ALA A 51 -10.26 18.36 0.96
N TRP A 52 -8.95 18.51 0.73
CA TRP A 52 -8.34 18.32 -0.59
C TRP A 52 -7.25 17.24 -0.61
N GLY A 53 -6.56 17.06 0.52
CA GLY A 53 -5.47 16.11 0.67
C GLY A 53 -5.43 15.51 2.07
N MET A 54 -4.94 14.27 2.21
CA MET A 54 -4.84 13.59 3.50
C MET A 54 -3.66 12.62 3.61
N ALA A 55 -3.10 12.51 4.81
CA ALA A 55 -2.06 11.55 5.13
C ALA A 55 -2.25 10.99 6.55
N THR A 56 -1.80 9.76 6.76
CA THR A 56 -1.78 9.13 8.09
C THR A 56 -0.36 9.05 8.64
N LEU A 57 -0.19 9.40 9.91
CA LEU A 57 1.04 9.13 10.65
C LEU A 57 1.06 7.66 11.12
N ARG A 58 2.24 7.20 11.56
CA ARG A 58 2.43 5.81 12.02
C ARG A 58 1.58 5.43 13.23
N ASP A 59 1.19 6.42 14.03
CA ASP A 59 0.33 6.26 15.20
C ASP A 59 -1.17 6.26 14.84
N GLY A 60 -1.51 6.39 13.55
CA GLY A 60 -2.88 6.47 13.05
C GLY A 60 -3.47 7.88 13.07
N THR A 61 -2.73 8.89 13.52
CA THR A 61 -3.15 10.30 13.43
C THR A 61 -3.35 10.70 11.97
N ILE A 62 -4.43 11.41 11.68
CA ILE A 62 -4.82 11.82 10.32
C ILE A 62 -4.54 13.32 10.16
N LEU A 63 -3.77 13.67 9.13
CA LEU A 63 -3.58 15.04 8.67
C LEU A 63 -4.47 15.31 7.46
N VAL A 64 -5.15 16.45 7.44
CA VAL A 64 -6.03 16.84 6.34
C VAL A 64 -5.73 18.27 5.91
N GLY A 65 -5.50 18.48 4.62
CA GLY A 65 -5.42 19.81 4.01
C GLY A 65 -6.80 20.44 3.88
N ASP A 66 -7.01 21.58 4.55
CA ASP A 66 -8.25 22.36 4.51
C ASP A 66 -8.07 23.55 3.55
N TYR A 67 -8.35 23.29 2.28
CA TYR A 67 -7.89 24.09 1.13
C TYR A 67 -8.35 25.55 1.18
N TRP A 68 -9.65 25.79 1.39
CA TRP A 68 -10.22 27.13 1.40
C TRP A 68 -10.11 27.85 2.75
N ASN A 69 -9.65 27.15 3.80
CA ASN A 69 -9.37 27.76 5.10
C ASN A 69 -7.87 27.92 5.36
N TYR A 70 -7.03 27.54 4.39
CA TYR A 70 -5.58 27.75 4.41
C TYR A 70 -4.91 27.15 5.66
N ARG A 71 -5.30 25.93 6.04
CA ARG A 71 -4.77 25.29 7.24
C ARG A 71 -4.64 23.79 7.06
N VAL A 72 -3.79 23.17 7.87
CA VAL A 72 -3.76 21.70 8.01
C VAL A 72 -4.44 21.36 9.32
N LEU A 73 -5.42 20.45 9.25
CA LEU A 73 -6.09 19.90 10.42
C LEU A 73 -5.46 18.56 10.81
N ARG A 74 -5.55 18.23 12.11
CA ARG A 74 -5.06 16.97 12.68
C ARG A 74 -6.15 16.31 13.54
N PHE A 75 -6.41 15.05 13.25
CA PHE A 75 -7.39 14.22 13.92
C PHE A 75 -6.71 12.96 14.49
N ASN A 76 -7.20 12.47 15.63
CA ASN A 76 -6.86 11.15 16.12
C ASN A 76 -7.37 10.08 15.16
N ALA A 77 -6.91 8.84 15.32
CA ALA A 77 -7.34 7.70 14.49
C ALA A 77 -8.86 7.45 14.54
N ASP A 78 -9.53 7.87 15.61
CA ASP A 78 -10.99 7.76 15.77
C ASP A 78 -11.77 8.89 15.06
N GLY A 79 -11.08 9.89 14.50
CA GLY A 79 -11.65 11.04 13.82
C GLY A 79 -11.90 12.27 14.71
N THR A 80 -11.58 12.20 16.01
CA THR A 80 -11.69 13.36 16.90
C THR A 80 -10.56 14.37 16.67
N PRO A 81 -10.80 15.69 16.75
CA PRO A 81 -9.75 16.68 16.55
C PRO A 81 -8.71 16.63 17.67
N VAL A 82 -7.44 16.79 17.32
CA VAL A 82 -6.37 16.91 18.32
C VAL A 82 -6.34 18.35 18.83
N GLY A 83 -6.83 18.58 20.05
CA GLY A 83 -6.95 19.93 20.62
C GLY A 83 -7.93 20.80 19.82
N THR A 84 -7.48 21.94 19.29
CA THR A 84 -8.28 22.77 18.38
C THR A 84 -8.42 22.16 16.97
N GLY A 85 -7.70 21.08 16.69
CA GLY A 85 -7.59 20.45 15.38
C GLY A 85 -6.64 21.18 14.43
N VAL A 86 -6.31 22.45 14.65
CA VAL A 86 -5.40 23.20 13.76
C VAL A 86 -3.95 22.82 14.04
N PHE A 87 -3.31 22.17 13.07
CA PHE A 87 -1.90 21.77 13.16
C PHE A 87 -0.97 22.80 12.53
N ILE A 88 -1.33 23.32 11.35
CA ILE A 88 -0.57 24.37 10.65
C ILE A 88 -1.56 25.44 10.21
N LYS A 89 -1.25 26.71 10.53
CA LYS A 89 -1.98 27.87 10.02
C LYS A 89 -1.02 29.06 9.90
N ASN A 90 -0.35 29.14 8.76
CA ASN A 90 0.62 30.19 8.45
C ASN A 90 0.48 30.62 6.99
N ASN A 91 -0.53 31.42 6.71
CA ASN A 91 -0.95 31.76 5.36
C ASN A 91 -0.07 32.88 4.82
N GLY A 92 0.38 32.77 3.57
CA GLY A 92 1.23 33.79 2.96
C GLY A 92 2.16 33.21 1.89
N ASN A 93 2.90 34.11 1.22
CA ASN A 93 3.81 33.76 0.12
C ASN A 93 5.29 33.70 0.55
N GLY A 94 5.57 33.85 1.84
CA GLY A 94 6.92 33.75 2.39
C GLY A 94 7.44 32.31 2.44
N ALA A 95 8.77 32.16 2.58
CA ALA A 95 9.44 30.85 2.52
C ALA A 95 8.97 29.83 3.57
N THR A 96 8.29 30.27 4.64
CA THR A 96 7.77 29.41 5.72
C THR A 96 6.24 29.39 5.78
N GLN A 97 5.58 29.97 4.76
CA GLN A 97 4.13 30.16 4.69
C GLN A 97 3.53 29.27 3.59
N TYR A 98 2.26 28.90 3.77
CA TYR A 98 1.56 27.98 2.88
C TYR A 98 0.17 28.51 2.57
N TYR A 99 -0.15 28.61 1.28
CA TYR A 99 -1.43 29.16 0.81
C TYR A 99 -2.50 28.11 0.53
N ALA A 100 -2.13 26.87 0.22
CA ALA A 100 -3.08 25.82 -0.05
C ALA A 100 -2.40 24.49 0.24
N PRO A 101 -2.68 23.84 1.38
CA PRO A 101 -2.20 22.49 1.59
C PRO A 101 -2.93 21.55 0.62
N TYR A 102 -2.16 20.89 -0.24
CA TYR A 102 -2.59 19.86 -1.17
C TYR A 102 -1.65 18.65 -1.07
N GLY A 103 -2.13 17.47 -1.48
CA GLY A 103 -1.35 16.23 -1.44
C GLY A 103 -2.15 15.03 -0.97
#